data_AF-A0A9E3MIJ2-F1
#
_entry.id   AF-A0A9E3MIJ2-F1
#
_cell.length_a   1.000
_cell.length_b   1.000
_cell.length_c   1.000
_cell.angle_alpha   90.00
_cell.angle_beta   90.00
_cell.angle_gamma   90.00
#
_symmetry.space_group_name_H-M   'P 1'
#
loop_
_entity.id
_entity.type
_entity.pdbx_description
1 polymer ?
#
loop_
_entity_poly.entity_id
_entity_poly.type
_entity_poly.pdbx_seq_one_letter_code
_entity_poly.pdbx_strand_id
1 'polypeptide(L)' 'ATSLARASDEAPETLRARVTSKGGTTHAAITSMEAAGVKPAIVAALRAAQARANELGDEFGG' A
#
# COMPACT_ATOMS: atom_id res chain seq x y z
N ALA A 1 -4.41 -1.51 11.49
CA ALA A 1 -5.14 -1.11 10.27
C ALA A 1 -6.00 -2.25 9.68
N THR A 2 -5.70 -3.52 9.96
CA THR A 2 -6.26 -4.68 9.25
C THR A 2 -7.71 -5.04 9.58
N SER A 3 -8.21 -4.73 10.78
CA SER A 3 -9.58 -5.14 11.19
C SER A 3 -10.69 -4.33 10.51
N LEU A 4 -10.52 -3.01 10.34
CA LEU A 4 -11.51 -2.16 9.66
C LEU A 4 -11.62 -2.49 8.16
N ALA A 5 -10.48 -2.71 7.49
CA ALA A 5 -10.46 -3.07 6.08
C ALA A 5 -11.00 -4.48 5.79
N ARG A 6 -10.93 -5.40 6.76
CA ARG A 6 -11.52 -6.75 6.62
C ARG A 6 -13.00 -6.81 6.99
N ALA A 7 -13.51 -5.84 7.75
CA ALA A 7 -14.87 -5.85 8.30
C ALA A 7 -15.83 -4.91 7.56
N SER A 8 -15.37 -4.23 6.50
CA SER A 8 -16.16 -3.25 5.76
C SER A 8 -16.11 -3.54 4.27
N ASP A 9 -17.27 -3.47 3.63
CA ASP A 9 -17.42 -3.50 2.18
C ASP A 9 -17.08 -2.14 1.52
N GLU A 10 -16.74 -1.13 2.33
CA GLU A 10 -16.34 0.17 1.82
C GLU A 10 -14.93 0.13 1.22
N ALA A 11 -14.74 0.91 0.14
CA ALA A 11 -13.42 1.06 -0.45
C ALA A 11 -12.39 1.57 0.58
N PRO A 12 -11.13 1.11 0.53
CA PRO A 12 -10.07 1.57 1.44
C PRO A 12 -9.88 3.09 1.46
N GLU A 13 -10.13 3.75 0.33
CA GLU A 13 -10.15 5.20 0.17
C GLU A 13 -11.15 5.87 1.15
N THR A 14 -12.38 5.34 1.19
CA THR A 14 -13.46 5.81 2.06
C THR A 14 -13.14 5.58 3.53
N LEU A 15 -12.63 4.39 3.86
CA LEU A 15 -12.21 4.06 5.23
C LEU A 15 -11.11 4.98 5.73
N ARG A 16 -10.14 5.32 4.86
CA ARG A 16 -9.07 6.27 5.17
C ARG A 16 -9.62 7.68 5.38
N ALA A 17 -10.57 8.14 4.57
CA ALA A 17 -11.19 9.45 4.74
C ALA A 17 -11.89 9.59 6.11
N ARG A 18 -12.59 8.55 6.58
CA ARG A 18 -13.31 8.56 7.88
C ARG A 18 -12.41 8.77 9.10
N VAL A 19 -11.13 8.39 9.02
CA VAL A 19 -10.14 8.55 10.10
C VAL A 19 -9.20 9.75 9.91
N THR A 20 -9.42 10.55 8.87
CA THR A 20 -8.54 11.65 8.48
C THR A 20 -9.26 12.98 8.62
N SER A 21 -9.16 13.60 9.80
CA SER A 21 -9.60 14.98 10.00
C SER A 21 -8.57 15.97 9.46
N LYS A 22 -9.06 17.11 8.93
CA LYS A 22 -8.19 18.22 8.49
C LYS A 22 -7.36 18.73 9.67
N GLY A 23 -6.04 18.72 9.53
CA GLY A 23 -5.09 19.13 10.58
C GLY A 23 -4.86 18.09 11.70
N GLY A 24 -5.43 16.89 11.59
CA GLY A 24 -5.19 15.79 12.54
C GLY A 24 -3.86 15.05 12.31
N THR A 25 -3.48 14.20 13.27
CA THR A 25 -2.25 13.40 13.20
C THR A 25 -2.24 12.41 12.04
N THR A 26 -3.38 11.77 11.75
CA THR A 26 -3.53 10.86 10.58
C THR A 26 -3.29 11.60 9.27
N HIS A 27 -3.80 12.83 9.15
CA HIS A 27 -3.57 13.65 7.97
C HIS A 27 -2.08 13.98 7.80
N ALA A 28 -1.41 14.43 8.87
CA ALA A 28 0.02 14.72 8.84
C ALA A 28 0.86 13.48 8.46
N ALA A 29 0.51 12.30 8.99
CA ALA A 29 1.18 11.04 8.66
C ALA A 29 1.00 10.67 7.17
N ILE A 30 -0.22 10.77 6.63
CA ILE A 30 -0.49 10.47 5.21
C ILE A 30 0.27 11.44 4.31
N THR A 31 0.21 12.75 4.58
CA THR A 31 0.93 13.76 3.79
C THR A 31 2.44 13.52 3.79
N SER A 32 3.01 13.14 4.94
CA SER A 32 4.43 12.79 5.02
C SER A 32 4.78 11.55 4.19
N MET A 33 3.96 10.50 4.24
CA MET A 33 4.15 9.29 3.43
C MET A 33 4.01 9.56 1.92
N GLU A 34 3.10 10.45 1.52
CA GLU A 34 2.92 10.87 0.13
C GLU A 34 4.14 11.64 -0.37
N ALA A 35 4.63 12.62 0.42
CA ALA A 35 5.85 13.37 0.11
C ALA A 35 7.09 12.47 0.02
N ALA A 36 7.15 11.41 0.84
CA ALA A 36 8.21 10.40 0.81
C ALA A 36 8.06 9.39 -0.35
N GLY A 37 7.00 9.46 -1.16
CA GLY A 37 6.81 8.57 -2.30
C GLY A 37 6.53 7.11 -1.91
N VAL A 38 5.92 6.86 -0.75
CA VAL A 38 5.70 5.49 -0.25
C VAL A 38 4.81 4.67 -1.20
N LYS A 39 3.75 5.27 -1.74
CA LYS A 39 2.84 4.57 -2.69
C LYS A 39 3.56 4.06 -3.93
N PRO A 40 4.29 4.89 -4.72
CA PRO A 40 5.03 4.39 -5.86
C PRO A 40 6.15 3.41 -5.47
N ALA A 41 6.80 3.58 -4.31
CA ALA A 41 7.83 2.66 -3.83
C ALA A 41 7.28 1.23 -3.59
N ILE A 42 6.10 1.10 -2.98
CA ILE A 42 5.45 -0.20 -2.77
C ILE A 42 5.13 -0.87 -4.13
N VAL A 43 4.61 -0.12 -5.10
CA VAL A 43 4.31 -0.65 -6.45
C VAL A 43 5.59 -1.14 -7.14
N ALA A 44 6.66 -0.36 -7.06
CA ALA A 44 7.95 -0.73 -7.64
C ALA A 44 8.51 -2.01 -6.99
N ALA A 45 8.44 -2.11 -5.66
CA ALA A 45 8.89 -3.30 -4.93
C ALA A 45 8.10 -4.56 -5.31
N LEU A 46 6.78 -4.48 -5.45
CA LEU A 46 5.96 -5.61 -5.88
C LEU A 46 6.30 -6.07 -7.31
N ARG A 47 6.55 -5.12 -8.22
CA ARG A 47 7.00 -5.45 -9.59
C ARG A 47 8.37 -6.11 -9.60
N ALA A 48 9.31 -5.61 -8.79
CA ALA A 48 10.63 -6.22 -8.67
C ALA A 48 10.54 -7.64 -8.10
N ALA A 49 9.69 -7.86 -7.09
CA ALA A 49 9.46 -9.19 -6.53
C ALA A 49 8.84 -10.14 -7.56
N GLN A 50 7.87 -9.67 -8.36
CA GLN A 50 7.27 -10.44 -9.45
C GLN A 50 8.31 -10.84 -10.50
N ALA A 51 9.15 -9.88 -10.94
CA ALA A 51 10.21 -10.16 -11.90
C ALA A 51 11.17 -11.24 -11.38
N ARG A 52 11.59 -11.13 -10.10
CA ARG A 52 12.47 -12.13 -9.49
C ARG A 52 11.82 -13.50 -9.37
N ALA A 53 10.52 -13.56 -9.04
CA ALA A 53 9.79 -14.83 -8.98
C ALA A 53 9.74 -15.54 -10.34
N ASN A 54 9.60 -14.78 -11.43
CA ASN A 54 9.62 -15.32 -12.79
C ASN A 54 11.02 -15.84 -13.16
N GLU A 55 12.08 -15.07 -12.90
CA GLU A 55 13.46 -15.52 -13.12
C GLU A 55 13.76 -16.84 -12.40
N LEU A 56 13.34 -16.95 -11.13
CA LEU A 56 13.49 -18.19 -10.37
C LEU A 56 12.65 -19.33 -10.96
N GLY A 57 11.43 -19.04 -11.45
CA GLY A 57 10.62 -20.03 -12.15
C GLY A 57 11.29 -20.55 -13.42
N ASP A 58 11.92 -19.66 -14.19
CA ASP A 58 12.64 -20.02 -15.41
C ASP A 58 13.95 -20.77 -15.11
N GLU A 59 14.67 -20.40 -14.03
CA GLU A 59 15.92 -21.04 -13.59
C GLU A 59 15.69 -22.45 -13.00
N PHE A 60 14.55 -22.70 -12.36
CA PHE A 60 14.32 -23.91 -11.54
C PHE A 60 13.05 -24.73 -11.90
N GLY A 61 12.28 -24.31 -12.91
CA GLY A 61 10.98 -24.91 -13.28
C GLY A 61 11.01 -25.95 -14.41
N GLY A 62 12.19 -26.38 -14.86
CA GLY A 62 12.39 -27.45 -15.86
C GLY A 62 12.68 -28.80 -15.24
#